data_AF-A0A316EKB6-F1
#
_entry.id   AF-A0A316EKB6-F1
#
_cell.length_a   1.000
_cell.length_b   1.000
_cell.length_c   1.000
_cell.angle_alpha   90.00
_cell.angle_beta   90.00
_cell.angle_gamma   90.00
#
_symmetry.space_group_name_H-M   'P 1'
#
loop_
_entity.id
_entity.type
_entity.pdbx_description
1 polymer ?
#
loop_
_entity_poly.entity_id
_entity_poly.type
_entity_poly.pdbx_seq_one_letter_code
_entity_poly.pdbx_strand_id
1 'polypeptide(L)'
;MVGFLFFVLGTNHIMAQEYKPSAQEVKKHTVMEMYEPDLVLSVAERKQLKEKRENSIALRKRILDTLDISERRRERLLKVLNKNPFSNEMNKAMADIDFIEEEQ
;
A
#
# COMPACT_ATOMS: atom_id res chain seq x y z
N MET A 1 -19.70 63.69 -37.16
CA MET A 1 -19.92 62.25 -36.89
C MET A 1 -18.72 61.43 -37.38
N VAL A 2 -17.64 61.28 -36.62
CA VAL A 2 -16.55 60.30 -36.95
C VAL A 2 -15.80 59.78 -35.70
N GLY A 3 -15.87 60.47 -34.55
CA GLY A 3 -14.94 60.19 -33.43
C GLY A 3 -15.32 59.08 -32.43
N PHE A 4 -16.49 58.42 -32.54
CA PHE A 4 -16.97 57.53 -31.47
C PHE A 4 -16.88 56.02 -31.78
N LEU A 5 -16.46 55.65 -33.01
CA LEU A 5 -16.48 54.25 -33.46
C LEU A 5 -15.19 53.46 -33.22
N PHE A 6 -14.11 54.10 -32.75
CA PHE A 6 -12.82 53.43 -32.55
C PHE A 6 -12.48 53.08 -31.09
N PHE A 7 -13.29 53.51 -30.11
CA PHE A 7 -12.97 53.27 -28.68
C PHE A 7 -13.46 51.92 -28.16
N VAL A 8 -14.38 51.24 -28.85
CA VAL A 8 -15.01 49.99 -28.36
C VAL A 8 -14.30 48.72 -28.85
N LEU A 9 -13.37 48.81 -29.80
CA LEU A 9 -12.69 47.65 -30.38
C LEU A 9 -11.34 47.29 -29.70
N GLY A 10 -10.93 48.03 -28.67
CA GLY A 10 -9.56 47.95 -28.12
C GLY A 10 -9.34 47.06 -26.89
N THR A 11 -10.36 46.50 -26.24
CA THR A 11 -10.19 45.93 -24.88
C THR A 11 -10.15 44.40 -24.77
N ASN A 12 -10.18 43.64 -25.86
CA ASN A 12 -10.21 42.18 -25.79
C ASN A 12 -8.98 41.53 -26.41
N HIS A 13 -7.78 41.80 -25.89
CA HIS A 13 -6.64 40.89 -26.01
C HIS A 13 -5.93 40.79 -24.65
N ILE A 14 -6.65 40.25 -23.67
CA ILE A 14 -5.99 39.62 -22.53
C ILE A 14 -5.39 38.33 -23.09
N MET A 15 -4.10 38.39 -23.43
CA MET A 15 -3.31 37.20 -23.74
C MET A 15 -3.35 36.29 -22.51
N ALA A 16 -4.22 35.29 -22.52
CA ALA A 16 -4.13 34.18 -21.59
C ALA A 16 -2.76 33.53 -21.85
N GLN A 17 -1.81 33.72 -20.93
CA GLN A 17 -0.54 33.02 -21.00
C GLN A 17 -0.85 31.52 -20.94
N GLU A 18 -0.63 30.81 -22.05
CA GLU A 18 -0.67 29.36 -22.07
C GLU A 18 0.36 28.84 -21.07
N TYR A 19 -0.11 28.40 -19.91
CA TYR A 19 0.72 27.70 -18.95
C TYR A 19 1.14 26.36 -19.60
N LYS A 20 2.34 26.34 -20.16
CA LYS A 20 3.01 25.11 -20.57
C LYS A 20 3.75 24.60 -19.34
N PRO A 21 3.24 23.59 -18.60
CA PRO A 21 4.01 23.01 -17.51
C PRO A 21 5.34 22.53 -18.10
N SER A 22 6.45 23.03 -17.58
CA SER A 22 7.74 22.42 -17.87
C SER A 22 7.65 20.95 -17.47
N ALA A 23 8.10 20.04 -18.33
CA ALA A 23 8.13 18.60 -18.08
C ALA A 23 9.18 18.21 -17.02
N GLN A 24 9.37 19.04 -16.01
CA GLN A 24 10.31 18.83 -14.94
C GLN A 24 9.65 17.93 -13.90
N GLU A 25 10.12 16.69 -13.81
CA GLU A 25 9.64 15.73 -12.82
C GLU A 25 10.02 16.20 -11.40
N VAL A 26 9.06 16.83 -10.71
CA VAL A 26 9.22 17.17 -9.30
C VAL A 26 9.05 15.90 -8.46
N LYS A 27 10.15 15.41 -7.89
CA LYS A 27 10.12 14.30 -6.92
C LYS A 27 9.48 14.78 -5.63
N LYS A 28 8.35 14.17 -5.26
CA LYS A 28 7.68 14.44 -3.98
C LYS A 28 8.34 13.61 -2.90
N HIS A 29 8.66 14.25 -1.77
CA HIS A 29 9.19 13.59 -0.58
C HIS A 29 8.14 13.60 0.52
N THR A 30 8.09 12.53 1.31
CA THR A 30 7.27 12.51 2.52
C THR A 30 7.96 13.26 3.65
N VAL A 31 7.21 13.72 4.65
CA VAL A 31 7.77 14.44 5.81
C VAL A 31 8.88 13.60 6.48
N MET A 32 8.67 12.29 6.65
CA MET A 32 9.67 11.39 7.23
C MET A 32 10.96 11.30 6.41
N GLU A 33 10.85 11.26 5.08
CA GLU A 33 12.02 11.24 4.18
C GLU A 33 12.87 12.53 4.29
N MET A 34 12.29 13.64 4.73
CA MET A 34 13.01 14.90 4.92
C MET A 34 13.82 14.94 6.22
N TYR A 35 13.38 14.24 7.27
CA TYR A 35 13.99 14.30 8.60
C TYR A 35 14.82 13.06 8.95
N GLU A 36 14.40 11.87 8.52
CA GLU A 36 15.04 10.59 8.85
C GLU A 36 15.04 9.63 7.64
N PRO A 37 15.77 9.94 6.56
CA PRO A 37 15.76 9.13 5.34
C PRO A 37 16.28 7.70 5.55
N ASP A 38 17.21 7.50 6.48
CA ASP A 38 17.81 6.18 6.75
C ASP A 38 16.83 5.17 7.37
N LEU A 39 15.75 5.65 7.98
CA LEU A 39 14.68 4.81 8.52
C LEU A 39 13.59 4.50 7.50
N VAL A 40 13.62 5.15 6.33
CA VAL A 40 12.64 4.95 5.28
C VAL A 40 13.10 3.82 4.36
N LEU A 41 12.41 2.69 4.46
CA LEU A 41 12.66 1.53 3.61
C LEU A 41 12.57 1.89 2.13
N SER A 42 13.44 1.29 1.31
CA SER A 42 13.37 1.42 -0.14
C SER A 42 12.07 0.83 -0.70
N VAL A 43 11.68 1.25 -1.91
CA VAL A 43 10.48 0.72 -2.59
C VAL A 43 10.60 -0.79 -2.80
N ALA A 44 11.80 -1.29 -3.12
CA ALA A 44 12.06 -2.71 -3.32
C ALA A 44 11.87 -3.51 -2.02
N GLU A 45 12.42 -3.04 -0.90
CA GLU A 45 12.24 -3.69 0.41
C GLU A 45 10.79 -3.68 0.85
N ARG A 46 10.07 -2.57 0.69
CA ARG A 46 8.63 -2.50 0.98
C ARG A 46 7.84 -3.53 0.17
N LYS A 47 8.19 -3.73 -1.10
CA LYS A 47 7.56 -4.74 -1.97
C LYS A 47 7.85 -6.15 -1.46
N GLN A 48 9.12 -6.45 -1.16
CA GLN A 48 9.51 -7.74 -0.60
C GLN A 48 8.81 -8.05 0.73
N LEU A 49 8.67 -7.07 1.62
CA LEU A 49 7.97 -7.26 2.90
C LEU A 49 6.48 -7.55 2.71
N LYS A 50 5.83 -6.92 1.72
CA LYS A 50 4.45 -7.22 1.36
C LYS A 50 4.31 -8.64 0.81
N GLU A 51 5.18 -9.04 -0.11
CA GLU A 51 5.20 -10.40 -0.66
C GLU A 51 5.44 -11.45 0.45
N LYS A 52 6.40 -11.22 1.35
CA LYS A 52 6.62 -12.09 2.52
C LYS A 52 5.38 -12.20 3.40
N ARG A 53 4.68 -11.08 3.63
CA ARG A 53 3.42 -11.08 4.38
C ARG A 53 2.36 -11.91 3.69
N GLU A 54 2.13 -11.70 2.39
CA GLU A 54 1.14 -12.47 1.61
C GLU A 54 1.44 -13.97 1.60
N ASN A 55 2.70 -14.33 1.37
CA ASN A 55 3.16 -15.73 1.41
C ASN A 55 2.93 -16.36 2.78
N SER A 56 3.22 -15.65 3.88
CA SER A 56 2.97 -16.15 5.23
C SER A 56 1.48 -16.39 5.51
N ILE A 57 0.60 -15.52 5.00
CA ILE A 57 -0.85 -15.66 5.15
C ILE A 57 -1.35 -16.86 4.34
N ALA A 58 -0.88 -17.00 3.10
CA ALA A 58 -1.22 -18.12 2.23
C ALA A 58 -0.78 -19.46 2.83
N LEU A 59 0.43 -19.52 3.39
CA LEU A 59 0.93 -20.70 4.10
C LEU A 59 0.05 -21.06 5.30
N ARG A 60 -0.27 -20.09 6.16
CA ARG A 60 -1.16 -20.31 7.32
C ARG A 60 -2.54 -20.80 6.90
N LYS A 61 -3.11 -20.28 5.80
CA LYS A 61 -4.37 -20.79 5.25
C LYS A 61 -4.27 -22.27 4.86
N ARG A 62 -3.22 -22.64 4.12
CA ARG A 62 -3.00 -24.04 3.71
C ARG A 62 -2.84 -24.97 4.91
N ILE A 63 -2.12 -24.54 5.95
CA ILE A 63 -1.95 -25.31 7.19
C ILE A 63 -3.30 -25.53 7.88
N LEU A 64 -4.11 -24.47 8.03
CA LEU A 64 -5.46 -24.60 8.59
C LEU A 64 -6.34 -25.53 7.74
N ASP A 65 -6.11 -25.56 6.43
CA ASP A 65 -6.87 -26.42 5.53
C ASP A 65 -6.56 -27.90 5.73
N THR A 66 -5.31 -28.25 6.04
CA THR A 66 -4.85 -29.63 6.25
C THR A 66 -5.01 -30.13 7.68
N LEU A 67 -5.24 -29.24 8.65
CA LEU A 67 -5.28 -29.61 10.06
C LEU A 67 -6.55 -30.40 10.41
N ASP A 68 -6.40 -31.50 11.15
CA ASP A 68 -7.53 -32.26 11.71
C ASP A 68 -8.13 -31.54 12.93
N ILE A 69 -8.98 -30.55 12.66
CA ILE A 69 -9.72 -29.79 13.67
C ILE A 69 -11.19 -29.69 13.30
N SER A 70 -12.03 -29.46 14.30
CA SER A 70 -13.45 -29.19 14.07
C SER A 70 -13.67 -27.97 13.18
N GLU A 71 -14.67 -28.04 12.30
CA GLU A 71 -15.06 -26.96 11.39
C GLU A 71 -15.26 -25.61 12.11
N ARG A 72 -15.90 -25.64 13.29
CA ARG A 72 -16.10 -24.45 14.11
C ARG A 72 -14.77 -23.80 14.53
N ARG A 73 -13.76 -24.61 14.87
CA ARG A 73 -12.43 -24.11 15.23
C ARG A 73 -11.72 -23.55 13.99
N ARG A 74 -11.83 -24.24 12.85
CA ARG A 74 -11.27 -23.81 11.56
C ARG A 74 -11.81 -22.44 11.13
N GLU A 75 -13.14 -22.27 11.13
CA GLU A 75 -13.76 -20.99 10.80
C GLU A 75 -13.34 -19.86 11.73
N ARG A 76 -13.24 -20.14 13.04
CA ARG A 76 -12.76 -19.15 14.02
C ARG A 76 -11.34 -18.72 13.70
N LEU A 77 -10.44 -19.67 13.41
CA LEU A 77 -9.05 -19.36 13.07
C LEU A 77 -8.94 -18.62 11.73
N LEU A 78 -9.75 -18.96 10.73
CA LEU A 78 -9.81 -18.21 9.47
C LEU A 78 -10.27 -16.76 9.66
N LYS A 79 -11.27 -16.53 10.53
CA LYS A 79 -11.69 -15.16 10.90
C LYS A 79 -10.57 -14.38 11.58
N VAL A 80 -9.85 -15.03 12.51
CA VAL A 80 -8.67 -14.42 13.16
C VAL A 80 -7.57 -14.13 12.15
N LEU A 81 -7.28 -15.06 11.23
CA LEU A 81 -6.25 -14.91 10.19
C LEU A 81 -6.53 -13.71 9.28
N ASN A 82 -7.79 -13.54 8.87
CA ASN A 82 -8.22 -12.43 8.02
C ASN A 82 -8.16 -11.08 8.75
N LYS A 83 -8.41 -11.05 10.07
CA LYS A 83 -8.35 -9.82 10.88
C LYS A 83 -6.92 -9.43 11.22
N ASN A 84 -6.15 -10.36 11.80
CA ASN A 84 -4.74 -10.18 12.13
C ASN A 84 -4.02 -11.53 12.05
N PRO A 85 -3.19 -11.73 11.00
CA PRO A 85 -2.52 -12.99 10.80
C PRO A 85 -1.44 -13.28 11.85
N PHE A 86 -0.92 -12.27 12.55
CA PHE A 86 0.13 -12.41 13.57
C PHE A 86 -0.40 -12.14 14.99
N SER A 87 -1.70 -12.36 15.21
CA SER A 87 -2.28 -12.25 16.56
C SER A 87 -1.72 -13.33 17.49
N ASN A 88 -1.71 -13.07 18.80
CA ASN A 88 -1.27 -14.04 19.81
C ASN A 88 -2.09 -15.34 19.75
N GLU A 89 -3.40 -15.25 19.50
CA GLU A 89 -4.27 -16.42 19.33
C GLU A 89 -3.86 -17.26 18.12
N MET A 90 -3.59 -16.62 16.97
CA MET A 90 -3.12 -17.32 15.78
C MET A 90 -1.73 -17.93 15.98
N ASN A 91 -0.79 -17.18 16.56
CA ASN A 91 0.57 -17.68 16.78
C ASN A 91 0.58 -18.85 17.75
N LYS A 92 -0.25 -18.80 18.80
CA LYS A 92 -0.46 -19.95 19.69
C LYS A 92 -1.04 -21.13 18.95
N ALA A 93 -2.10 -20.93 18.18
CA ALA A 93 -2.71 -21.99 17.39
C ALA A 93 -1.77 -22.60 16.34
N MET A 94 -0.80 -21.83 15.82
CA MET A 94 0.23 -22.32 14.91
C MET A 94 1.37 -23.04 15.64
N ALA A 95 1.73 -22.61 16.85
CA ALA A 95 2.77 -23.24 17.67
C ALA A 95 2.32 -24.57 18.29
N ASP A 96 1.02 -24.69 18.60
CA ASP A 96 0.40 -25.94 19.07
C ASP A 96 0.30 -27.01 17.96
N ILE A 97 0.57 -26.66 16.70
CA ILE A 97 0.65 -27.62 15.59
C ILE A 97 2.05 -28.19 15.62
N ASP A 98 2.18 -29.44 16.07
CA ASP A 98 3.44 -30.17 16.04
C ASP A 98 3.92 -30.26 14.59
N PHE A 99 4.88 -29.42 14.22
CA PHE A 99 5.64 -29.61 12.99
C PHE A 99 6.62 -30.74 13.28
N ILE A 100 6.47 -31.86 12.56
CA ILE A 100 7.57 -32.80 12.40
C ILE A 100 8.63 -32.02 11.62
N GLU A 101 9.55 -31.39 12.34
CA GLU A 101 10.75 -30.83 11.74
C GLU A 101 11.55 -32.02 11.21
N GLU A 102 11.40 -32.33 9.92
CA GLU A 102 12.41 -33.10 9.21
C GLU A 102 13.68 -32.24 9.23
N GLU A 103 14.54 -32.51 10.21
CA GLU A 103 15.92 -32.02 10.25
C GLU A 103 16.57 -32.33 8.89
N GLN A 104 16.88 -31.29 8.12
CA GLN A 104 17.76 -31.36 6.93
C GLN A 104 19.11 -30.73 7.23
#